data_AF-A0A453QP27-F1
#
_entry.id   AF-A0A453QP27-F1
#
_cell.length_a   1.000
_cell.length_b   1.000
_cell.length_c   1.000
_cell.angle_alpha   90.00
_cell.angle_beta   90.00
_cell.angle_gamma   90.00
#
_symmetry.space_group_name_H-M   'P 1'
#
loop_
_entity.id
_entity.type
_entity.pdbx_description
1 polymer ?
#
loop_
_entity_poly.entity_id
_entity_poly.type
_entity_poly.pdbx_seq_one_letter_code
_entity_poly.pdbx_strand_id
1 'polypeptide(L)'
;MVDEDDPILEKAIGTEIEWYPGKNVTQKILKKKPKKGSKNTKPITKTEECESFFNFFSPPQVPDDDEDIDEEAADELQGQMEHDYDIGSTIRDKIIPHAVSWFTGEAVQAEDFD
;
A
#
# COMPACT_ATOMS: atom_id res chain seq x y z
N MET A 1 22.48 7.26 16.56
CA MET A 1 23.18 5.96 16.54
C MET A 1 22.11 4.95 16.86
N VAL A 2 21.72 4.14 15.88
CA VAL A 2 20.84 2.99 16.12
C VAL A 2 21.71 1.99 16.89
N ASP A 3 21.24 1.52 18.04
CA ASP A 3 21.97 0.50 18.80
C ASP A 3 22.09 -0.75 17.93
N GLU A 4 23.24 -1.43 17.98
CA GLU A 4 23.57 -2.56 17.08
C GLU A 4 22.61 -3.77 17.25
N ASP A 5 21.77 -3.75 18.29
CA ASP A 5 20.77 -4.76 18.64
C ASP A 5 19.33 -4.40 18.22
N ASP A 6 19.05 -3.19 17.72
CA ASP A 6 17.70 -2.83 17.27
C ASP A 6 17.37 -3.51 15.92
N PRO A 7 16.20 -4.15 15.79
CA PRO A 7 15.82 -4.84 14.56
C PRO A 7 15.63 -3.84 13.41
N ILE A 8 16.35 -4.06 12.32
CA ILE A 8 16.27 -3.26 11.09
C ILE A 8 15.35 -3.98 10.09
N LEU A 9 14.49 -3.21 9.41
CA LEU A 9 13.65 -3.74 8.34
C LEU A 9 14.51 -4.09 7.11
N GLU A 10 14.59 -5.38 6.78
CA GLU A 10 15.29 -5.85 5.58
C GLU A 10 14.41 -5.77 4.33
N LYS A 11 13.19 -6.33 4.39
CA LYS A 11 12.21 -6.35 3.30
C LYS A 11 10.80 -6.64 3.78
N ALA A 12 9.82 -6.24 2.98
CA ALA A 12 8.41 -6.59 3.16
C ALA A 12 7.95 -7.55 2.05
N ILE A 13 7.23 -8.61 2.43
CA ILE A 13 6.70 -9.61 1.51
C ILE A 13 5.16 -9.57 1.57
N GLY A 14 4.57 -9.20 0.44
CA GLY A 14 3.12 -9.16 0.25
C GLY A 14 2.50 -10.54 0.00
N THR A 15 1.17 -10.58 0.02
CA THR A 15 0.40 -11.78 -0.37
C THR A 15 -0.49 -11.43 -1.55
N GLU A 16 -0.38 -12.18 -2.65
CA GLU A 16 -1.21 -11.94 -3.83
C GLU A 16 -2.70 -12.13 -3.53
N ILE A 17 -3.52 -11.14 -3.92
CA ILE A 17 -4.96 -11.18 -3.71
C ILE A 17 -5.66 -11.70 -4.96
N GLU A 18 -6.34 -12.83 -4.82
CA GLU A 18 -7.18 -13.39 -5.87
C GLU A 18 -8.53 -12.65 -5.95
N TRP A 19 -8.55 -11.54 -6.69
CA TRP A 19 -9.76 -10.75 -6.86
C TRP A 19 -10.81 -11.44 -7.74
N TYR A 20 -12.05 -11.46 -7.25
CA TYR A 20 -13.19 -11.79 -8.10
C TYR A 20 -13.38 -10.75 -9.23
N PRO A 21 -14.03 -11.12 -10.36
CA PRO A 21 -14.25 -10.21 -11.47
C PRO A 21 -14.91 -8.89 -11.05
N GLY A 22 -14.23 -7.77 -11.34
CA GLY A 22 -14.71 -6.43 -11.01
C GLY A 22 -14.68 -6.07 -9.53
N LYS A 23 -13.95 -6.83 -8.71
CA LYS A 23 -13.78 -6.58 -7.27
C LYS A 23 -12.39 -6.06 -6.90
N ASN A 24 -11.47 -5.96 -7.85
CA ASN A 24 -10.18 -5.34 -7.58
C ASN A 24 -10.36 -3.86 -7.26
N VAL A 25 -10.12 -3.50 -5.99
CA VAL A 25 -10.22 -2.12 -5.48
C VAL A 25 -8.89 -1.37 -5.47
N THR A 26 -7.79 -1.99 -5.88
CA THR A 26 -6.50 -1.31 -6.12
C THR A 26 -6.47 -0.65 -7.50
N GLN A 27 -7.52 -0.88 -8.30
CA GLN A 27 -7.58 -0.50 -9.71
C GLN A 27 -8.89 0.19 -10.06
N LYS A 28 -8.80 1.34 -10.72
CA LYS A 28 -9.94 2.10 -11.23
C LYS A 28 -10.13 1.83 -12.72
N ILE A 29 -11.33 1.38 -13.08
CA ILE A 29 -11.70 1.06 -14.46
C ILE A 29 -12.28 2.31 -15.16
N LEU A 30 -11.51 2.88 -16.08
CA LEU A 30 -11.95 3.98 -16.94
C LEU A 30 -12.47 3.43 -18.28
N LYS A 31 -13.79 3.57 -18.50
CA LYS A 31 -14.42 3.22 -19.78
C LYS A 31 -14.37 4.42 -20.73
N LYS A 32 -13.59 4.32 -21.81
CA LYS A 32 -13.62 5.33 -22.88
C LYS A 32 -14.76 5.03 -23.85
N LYS A 33 -15.61 6.03 -24.11
CA LYS A 33 -16.64 5.93 -25.16
C LYS A 33 -15.96 5.74 -26.52
N PRO A 34 -16.43 4.81 -27.37
CA PRO A 34 -15.87 4.63 -28.71
C PRO A 34 -16.06 5.90 -29.55
N LYS A 35 -15.07 6.23 -30.38
CA LYS A 35 -15.14 7.38 -31.30
C LYS A 35 -16.36 7.22 -32.23
N LYS A 36 -17.18 8.26 -32.30
CA LYS A 36 -18.39 8.33 -33.16
C LYS A 36 -17.97 8.19 -34.62
N GLY A 37 -18.19 7.03 -35.23
CA GLY A 37 -17.90 6.77 -36.65
C GLY A 37 -17.30 5.40 -36.97
N SER A 38 -16.72 4.70 -35.99
CA SER A 38 -16.20 3.35 -36.22
C SER A 38 -17.33 2.32 -36.02
N LYS A 39 -17.81 1.75 -37.13
CA LYS A 39 -18.67 0.56 -37.09
C LYS A 39 -17.84 -0.56 -36.45
N ASN A 40 -18.24 -0.99 -35.26
CA ASN A 40 -17.79 -2.20 -34.56
C ASN A 40 -16.53 -2.11 -33.66
N THR A 41 -16.33 -1.04 -32.89
CA THR A 41 -15.26 -0.98 -31.87
C THR A 41 -15.77 -1.41 -30.49
N LYS A 42 -15.20 -2.49 -29.94
CA LYS A 42 -15.37 -2.85 -28.52
C LYS A 42 -14.92 -1.67 -27.63
N PRO A 43 -15.60 -1.39 -26.50
CA PRO A 43 -15.17 -0.35 -25.57
C PRO A 43 -13.74 -0.64 -25.08
N ILE A 44 -12.87 0.37 -25.15
CA ILE A 44 -11.52 0.29 -24.61
C ILE A 44 -11.61 0.54 -23.11
N THR A 45 -11.27 -0.47 -22.33
CA THR A 45 -11.16 -0.40 -20.87
C THR A 45 -9.71 -0.05 -20.55
N LYS A 46 -9.47 1.12 -19.95
CA LYS A 46 -8.17 1.44 -19.35
C LYS A 46 -8.29 1.22 -17.84
N THR A 47 -7.33 0.53 -17.27
CA THR A 47 -7.19 0.38 -15.82
C THR A 47 -6.09 1.29 -15.34
N GLU A 48 -6.33 2.04 -14.27
CA GLU A 48 -5.34 2.88 -13.59
C GLU A 48 -5.27 2.47 -12.13
N GLU A 49 -4.07 2.44 -11.56
CA GLU A 49 -3.87 2.16 -10.14
C GLU A 49 -4.47 3.30 -9.30
N CYS A 50 -5.00 2.96 -8.14
CA CYS A 50 -5.55 3.94 -7.21
C CYS A 50 -5.21 3.58 -5.76
N GLU A 51 -5.23 4.60 -4.90
CA GLU A 51 -5.04 4.40 -3.47
C GLU A 51 -6.07 3.45 -2.89
N SER A 52 -5.58 2.41 -2.23
CA SER A 52 -6.37 1.37 -1.60
C SER A 52 -5.60 0.82 -0.42
N PHE A 53 -6.31 0.51 0.67
CA PHE A 53 -5.71 -0.21 1.80
C PHE A 53 -5.05 -1.51 1.35
N PHE A 54 -5.61 -2.18 0.34
CA PHE A 54 -5.10 -3.44 -0.18
C PHE A 54 -3.76 -3.34 -0.92
N ASN A 55 -3.26 -2.12 -1.20
CA ASN A 55 -1.89 -1.93 -1.71
C ASN A 55 -0.84 -2.39 -0.67
N PHE A 56 -1.18 -2.42 0.62
CA PHE A 56 -0.34 -2.98 1.69
C PHE A 56 0.05 -4.44 1.45
N PHE A 57 -0.75 -5.22 0.73
CA PHE A 57 -0.41 -6.61 0.37
C PHE A 57 0.53 -6.70 -0.85
N SER A 58 0.97 -5.57 -1.38
CA SER A 58 1.92 -5.44 -2.49
C SER A 58 2.95 -4.37 -2.14
N PRO A 59 3.79 -4.62 -1.11
CA PRO A 59 4.68 -3.62 -0.56
C PRO A 59 5.76 -3.19 -1.56
N PRO A 60 6.32 -1.98 -1.40
CA PRO A 60 7.42 -1.49 -2.22
C PRO A 60 8.61 -2.47 -2.18
N GLN A 61 9.27 -2.64 -3.33
CA GLN A 61 10.41 -3.55 -3.49
C GLN A 61 11.67 -2.71 -3.72
N VAL A 62 12.76 -3.09 -3.06
CA VAL A 62 14.09 -2.53 -3.32
C VAL A 62 14.61 -3.16 -4.62
N PRO A 63 14.94 -2.36 -5.65
CA PRO A 63 15.57 -2.89 -6.87
C PRO A 63 16.92 -3.55 -6.55
N ASP A 64 17.24 -4.64 -7.27
CA ASP A 64 18.48 -5.40 -7.06
C ASP A 64 19.73 -4.68 -7.61
N ASP A 65 19.57 -3.61 -8.41
CA ASP A 65 20.65 -2.90 -9.10
C ASP A 65 20.65 -1.41 -8.70
N ASP A 66 21.70 -0.98 -7.99
CA ASP A 66 21.85 0.39 -7.47
C ASP A 66 22.04 1.44 -8.58
N GLU A 67 22.36 1.03 -9.81
CA GLU A 67 22.63 1.93 -10.95
C GLU A 67 21.35 2.48 -11.62
N ASP A 68 20.17 1.98 -11.25
CA ASP A 68 18.88 2.28 -11.93
C ASP A 68 17.97 3.27 -11.19
N ILE A 69 18.38 3.79 -10.02
CA ILE A 69 17.56 4.68 -9.19
C ILE A 69 18.26 6.03 -9.01
N ASP A 70 17.61 7.11 -9.42
CA ASP A 70 18.08 8.46 -9.09
C ASP A 70 17.75 8.83 -7.63
N GLU A 71 18.41 9.86 -7.10
CA GLU A 71 18.26 10.28 -5.70
C GLU A 71 16.78 10.59 -5.32
N GLU A 72 16.01 11.14 -6.26
CA GLU A 72 14.59 11.45 -6.05
C GLU A 72 13.74 10.17 -5.92
N ALA A 73 13.98 9.18 -6.78
CA ALA A 73 13.29 7.90 -6.73
C ALA A 73 13.70 7.07 -5.50
N ALA A 74 14.96 7.18 -5.06
CA ALA A 74 15.43 6.52 -3.83
C ALA A 74 14.74 7.08 -2.59
N ASP A 75 14.64 8.41 -2.48
CA ASP A 75 13.94 9.09 -1.39
C ASP A 75 12.44 8.73 -1.37
N GLU A 76 11.79 8.69 -2.55
CA GLU A 76 10.38 8.27 -2.65
C GLU A 76 10.19 6.82 -2.19
N LEU A 77 11.06 5.91 -2.64
CA LEU A 77 11.01 4.50 -2.25
C LEU A 77 11.20 4.33 -0.75
N GLN A 78 12.16 5.05 -0.15
CA GLN A 78 12.39 5.02 1.28
C GLN A 78 11.15 5.47 2.06
N GLY A 79 10.50 6.55 1.64
CA GLY A 79 9.28 7.03 2.26
C GLY A 79 8.12 6.03 2.14
N GLN A 80 8.00 5.33 1.01
CA GLN A 80 7.00 4.28 0.83
C GLN A 80 7.26 3.07 1.76
N MET A 81 8.53 2.68 1.93
CA MET A 81 8.91 1.57 2.81
C MET A 81 8.68 1.90 4.29
N GLU A 82 9.01 3.13 4.71
CA GLU A 82 8.74 3.61 6.07
C GLU A 82 7.24 3.61 6.36
N HIS A 83 6.43 4.13 5.44
CA HIS A 83 4.98 4.14 5.60
C HIS A 83 4.37 2.73 5.65
N ASP A 84 4.84 1.79 4.83
CA ASP A 84 4.41 0.39 4.89
C ASP A 84 4.76 -0.25 6.25
N TYR A 85 5.96 0.01 6.76
CA TYR A 85 6.40 -0.45 8.08
C TYR A 85 5.56 0.14 9.23
N ASP A 86 5.24 1.42 9.17
CA ASP A 86 4.42 2.10 10.17
C ASP A 86 3.02 1.50 10.25
N ILE A 87 2.42 1.17 9.10
CA ILE A 87 1.14 0.44 9.05
C ILE A 87 1.29 -0.94 9.70
N GLY A 88 2.31 -1.70 9.30
CA GLY A 88 2.54 -3.06 9.80
C GLY A 88 2.79 -3.11 11.31
N SER A 89 3.64 -2.23 11.82
CA SER A 89 3.95 -2.09 13.24
C SER A 89 2.74 -1.61 14.04
N THR A 90 1.97 -0.64 13.52
CA THR A 90 0.73 -0.19 14.15
C THR A 90 -0.28 -1.33 14.28
N ILE A 91 -0.47 -2.13 13.23
CA ILE A 91 -1.37 -3.30 13.29
C ILE A 91 -0.87 -4.30 14.34
N ARG A 92 0.43 -4.62 14.33
CA ARG A 92 1.07 -5.60 15.23
C ARG A 92 1.03 -5.18 16.70
N ASP A 93 1.43 -3.95 16.99
CA ASP A 93 1.76 -3.50 18.33
C ASP A 93 0.61 -2.72 18.99
N LYS A 94 -0.24 -2.05 18.20
CA LYS A 94 -1.36 -1.25 18.72
C LYS A 94 -2.71 -1.91 18.47
N ILE A 95 -3.02 -2.29 17.23
CA ILE A 95 -4.37 -2.75 16.86
C ILE A 95 -4.65 -4.16 17.38
N ILE A 96 -3.79 -5.14 17.09
CA ILE A 96 -4.02 -6.54 17.48
C ILE A 96 -4.13 -6.71 19.01
N PRO A 97 -3.25 -6.15 19.84
CA PRO A 97 -3.31 -6.33 21.30
C PRO A 97 -4.51 -5.62 21.94
N HIS A 98 -4.98 -4.51 21.35
CA HIS A 98 -6.02 -3.65 21.90
C HIS A 98 -7.25 -3.53 21.00
N ALA A 99 -7.57 -4.56 20.23
CA ALA A 99 -8.60 -4.49 19.18
C ALA A 99 -9.97 -4.01 19.69
N VAL A 100 -10.37 -4.42 20.89
CA VAL A 100 -11.64 -3.98 21.52
C VAL A 100 -11.59 -2.49 21.87
N SER A 101 -10.48 -2.00 22.39
CA SER A 101 -10.30 -0.58 22.74
C SER A 101 -10.25 0.31 21.49
N TRP A 102 -9.62 -0.16 20.40
CA TRP A 102 -9.67 0.53 19.10
C TRP A 102 -11.07 0.50 18.48
N PHE A 103 -11.81 -0.60 18.63
CA PHE A 103 -13.20 -0.69 18.16
C PHE A 103 -14.16 0.22 18.93
N THR A 104 -13.98 0.32 20.26
CA THR A 104 -14.81 1.16 21.14
C THR A 104 -14.38 2.63 21.16
N GLY A 105 -13.16 2.93 20.70
CA GLY A 105 -12.57 4.28 20.68
C GLY A 105 -11.83 4.69 21.96
N GLU A 106 -11.77 3.81 22.97
CA GLU A 106 -11.07 4.06 24.23
C GLU A 106 -9.55 4.19 24.05
N ALA A 107 -8.98 3.46 23.08
CA ALA A 107 -7.54 3.51 22.79
C ALA A 107 -7.08 4.89 22.33
N VAL A 108 -7.88 5.58 21.51
CA VAL A 108 -7.59 6.93 21.00
C VAL A 108 -7.53 7.93 22.15
N GLN A 109 -8.43 7.78 23.14
CA GLN A 109 -8.46 8.66 24.29
C GLN A 109 -7.27 8.43 25.21
N ALA A 110 -6.77 7.20 25.34
CA ALA A 110 -5.62 6.89 26.17
C ALA A 110 -4.31 7.50 25.63
N GLU A 111 -4.15 7.60 24.30
CA GLU A 111 -2.97 8.22 23.68
C GLU A 111 -2.94 9.76 23.85
N ASP A 112 -4.07 10.44 24.08
CA ASP A 112 -4.12 11.89 24.35
C ASP A 112 -3.72 12.27 25.79
N PHE A 113 -3.59 11.31 26.70
CA PHE A 113 -3.25 11.52 28.12
C PHE A 113 -1.85 11.06 28.52
N ASP A 114 -1.07 10.52 27.58
CA ASP A 114 0.36 10.15 27.74
C ASP A 114 1.25 11.15 26.98
#